data_AF-G8LEC9-F1
#
_entry.id   AF-G8LEC9-F1
#
_cell.length_a   1.000
_cell.length_b   1.000
_cell.length_c   1.000
_cell.angle_alpha   90.00
_cell.angle_beta   90.00
_cell.angle_gamma   90.00
#
_symmetry.space_group_name_H-M   'P 1'
#
loop_
_entity.id
_entity.type
_entity.pdbx_description
1 polymer ?
#
loop_
_entity_poly.entity_id
_entity_poly.type
_entity_poly.pdbx_seq_one_letter_code
_entity_poly.pdbx_strand_id
1 'polypeptide(L)'
;MSAKTWRLGDMGAKHAFLRAGLGWGYMPLPMVEDDLANGRLVILNLEMQPDVGPGFSMHAVHMTQYPPGPAGRWFINKLKTQ
;
A
#
# COMPACT_ATOMS: atom_id res chain seq x y z
N MET A 1 7.68 -20.43 8.27
CA MET A 1 7.70 -18.99 8.61
C MET A 1 8.58 -18.79 9.84
N SER A 2 9.46 -17.78 9.85
CA SER A 2 10.36 -17.51 10.97
C SER A 2 9.64 -16.79 12.11
N ALA A 3 9.95 -17.14 13.36
CA ALA A 3 9.44 -16.47 14.57
C ALA A 3 9.84 -14.97 14.67
N LYS A 4 10.73 -14.50 13.80
CA LYS A 4 11.17 -13.09 13.72
C LYS A 4 10.29 -12.22 12.81
N THR A 5 9.19 -12.76 12.28
CA THR A 5 8.29 -12.01 11.40
C THR A 5 7.19 -11.33 12.21
N TRP A 6 7.13 -10.01 12.18
CA TRP A 6 6.05 -9.26 12.80
C TRP A 6 4.92 -9.00 11.80
N ARG A 7 3.68 -9.15 12.25
CA ARG A 7 2.47 -8.86 11.47
C ARG A 7 1.84 -7.59 12.01
N LEU A 8 1.74 -6.58 11.16
CA LEU A 8 1.14 -5.29 11.49
C LEU A 8 -0.16 -5.15 10.70
N GLY A 9 -1.23 -4.75 11.37
CA GLY A 9 -2.55 -4.53 10.77
C GLY A 9 -2.74 -3.11 10.20
N ASP A 10 -1.79 -2.21 10.43
CA ASP A 10 -1.85 -0.81 10.04
C ASP A 10 -0.55 -0.38 9.33
N MET A 11 -0.70 0.42 8.26
CA MET A 11 0.42 0.93 7.48
C MET A 11 1.14 2.09 8.16
N GLY A 12 0.45 2.90 8.98
CA GLY A 12 1.08 3.97 9.77
C GLY A 12 2.03 3.41 10.83
N ALA A 13 1.61 2.39 11.57
CA ALA A 13 2.46 1.67 12.51
C ALA A 13 3.69 1.06 11.81
N LYS A 14 3.51 0.46 10.62
CA LYS A 14 4.62 -0.08 9.83
C LYS A 14 5.61 1.01 9.45
N HIS A 15 5.13 2.16 8.98
CA HIS A 15 5.97 3.31 8.65
C HIS A 15 6.80 3.79 9.85
N ALA A 16 6.19 3.94 11.02
CA ALA A 16 6.89 4.32 12.24
C ALA A 16 7.98 3.33 12.64
N PHE A 17 7.73 2.03 12.49
CA PHE A 17 8.74 0.98 12.73
C PHE A 17 9.92 1.09 11.77
N LEU A 18 9.66 1.25 10.47
CA LEU A 18 10.73 1.44 9.48
C LEU A 18 11.58 2.66 9.82
N ARG A 19 10.95 3.77 10.20
CA ARG A 19 11.64 5.00 10.62
C ARG A 19 12.45 4.86 11.90
N ALA A 20 12.08 3.94 12.78
CA ALA A 20 12.83 3.60 13.98
C ALA A 20 13.93 2.54 13.73
N GLY A 21 14.13 2.10 12.47
CA GLY A 21 15.12 1.07 12.12
C GLY A 21 14.66 -0.36 12.47
N LEU A 22 13.36 -0.56 12.70
CA LEU A 22 12.79 -1.83 13.12
C LEU A 22 12.28 -2.63 11.91
N GLY A 23 13.19 -3.39 11.29
CA GLY A 23 12.88 -4.32 10.20
C GLY A 23 12.77 -3.67 8.81
N TRP A 24 12.17 -4.40 7.88
CA TRP A 24 11.98 -3.98 6.48
C TRP A 24 10.64 -4.49 5.92
N GLY A 25 10.16 -3.89 4.83
CA GLY A 25 9.00 -4.41 4.10
C GLY A 25 8.41 -3.43 3.10
N TYR A 26 7.47 -3.91 2.30
CA TYR A 26 6.80 -3.11 1.26
C TYR A 26 5.97 -1.96 1.83
N MET A 27 6.03 -0.80 1.18
CA MET A 27 5.24 0.38 1.52
C MET A 27 4.63 0.98 0.27
N PRO A 28 3.41 1.55 0.33
CA PRO A 28 2.93 2.43 -0.73
C PRO A 28 3.91 3.59 -0.91
N LEU A 29 4.35 3.82 -2.16
CA LEU A 29 5.32 4.86 -2.47
C LEU A 29 4.91 6.25 -1.92
N PRO A 30 3.64 6.71 -2.05
CA PRO A 30 3.23 8.02 -1.54
C PRO A 30 3.40 8.19 -0.01
N MET A 31 3.48 7.10 0.75
CA MET A 31 3.69 7.17 2.20
C MET A 31 5.16 7.37 2.60
N VAL A 32 6.10 7.07 1.70
CA VAL A 32 7.54 7.04 2.00
C VAL A 32 8.38 7.90 1.04
N GLU A 33 7.77 8.56 0.05
CA GLU A 33 8.47 9.43 -0.91
C GLU A 33 9.38 10.46 -0.23
N ASP A 34 8.87 11.17 0.78
CA ASP A 34 9.65 12.16 1.53
C ASP A 34 10.80 11.50 2.31
N ASP A 35 10.60 10.29 2.84
CA ASP A 35 11.68 9.57 3.53
C ASP A 35 12.78 9.11 2.59
N LEU A 36 12.41 8.64 1.40
CA LEU A 36 13.34 8.23 0.37
C LEU A 36 14.12 9.45 -0.15
N ALA A 37 13.42 10.56 -0.41
CA ALA A 37 14.03 11.81 -0.87
C ALA A 37 15.04 12.37 0.13
N ASN A 38 14.75 12.27 1.43
CA ASN A 38 15.63 12.74 2.50
C ASN A 38 16.61 11.67 3.03
N GLY A 39 16.67 10.49 2.40
CA GLY A 39 17.58 9.41 2.82
C GLY A 39 17.28 8.80 4.19
N ARG A 40 16.08 9.04 4.73
CA ARG A 40 15.61 8.49 6.02
C ARG A 40 15.18 7.03 5.87
N LEU A 41 14.77 6.64 4.66
CA LEU A 41 14.57 5.27 4.21
C LEU A 41 15.33 5.06 2.90
N VAL A 42 15.59 3.80 2.57
CA VAL A 42 16.20 3.39 1.30
C VAL A 42 15.42 2.23 0.69
N ILE A 43 15.44 2.13 -0.64
CA ILE A 43 14.83 1.00 -1.35
C ILE A 43 15.79 -0.19 -1.28
N LEU A 44 15.25 -1.35 -0.88
CA LEU A 44 15.98 -2.61 -0.92
C LEU A 44 15.67 -3.34 -2.24
N ASN A 45 16.69 -3.61 -3.04
CA ASN A 45 16.56 -4.39 -4.27
C ASN A 45 16.62 -5.88 -3.90
N LEU A 46 15.46 -6.45 -3.59
CA LEU A 46 15.29 -7.86 -3.27
C LEU A 46 14.71 -8.59 -4.48
N GLU A 47 15.07 -9.86 -4.66
CA GLU A 47 14.35 -10.72 -5.62
C GLU A 47 12.87 -10.76 -5.22
N MET A 48 12.01 -10.26 -6.10
CA MET A 48 10.58 -10.17 -5.79
C MET A 48 10.02 -11.56 -5.57
N GLN A 49 9.31 -11.73 -4.46
CA GLN A 49 8.48 -12.89 -4.26
C GLN A 49 7.34 -12.84 -5.31
N PRO A 50 7.08 -13.92 -6.09
CA PRO A 50 6.17 -13.89 -7.23
C PRO A 50 4.74 -13.45 -6.90
N ASP A 51 4.34 -13.56 -5.62
CA ASP A 51 3.04 -13.23 -5.07
C ASP A 51 2.86 -11.75 -4.71
N VAL A 52 3.94 -10.96 -4.66
CA VAL A 52 3.87 -9.52 -4.44
C VAL A 52 3.88 -8.83 -5.79
N GLY A 53 2.69 -8.69 -6.39
CA GLY A 53 2.50 -7.96 -7.64
C GLY A 53 3.00 -6.51 -7.58
N PRO A 54 3.08 -5.81 -8.73
CA PRO A 54 3.73 -4.50 -8.85
C PRO A 54 3.05 -3.36 -8.07
N GLY A 55 1.95 -3.61 -7.38
CA GLY A 55 1.26 -2.59 -6.59
C GLY A 55 -0.04 -3.09 -5.95
N PHE A 56 -0.66 -2.22 -5.17
CA PHE A 56 -1.98 -2.45 -4.61
C PHE A 56 -3.05 -2.19 -5.68
N SER A 57 -3.80 -3.23 -6.06
CA SER A 57 -4.97 -3.05 -6.92
C SER A 57 -6.09 -2.37 -6.15
N MET A 58 -6.60 -1.25 -6.69
CA MET A 58 -7.76 -0.57 -6.14
C MET A 58 -9.03 -1.11 -6.83
N HIS A 59 -10.02 -1.52 -6.03
CA HIS A 59 -11.29 -2.04 -6.52
C HIS A 59 -12.47 -1.23 -5.96
N ALA A 60 -13.45 -0.92 -6.81
CA ALA A 60 -14.74 -0.43 -6.37
C ALA A 60 -15.71 -1.61 -6.28
N VAL A 61 -16.14 -1.94 -5.06
CA VAL A 61 -17.03 -3.08 -4.79
C VAL A 61 -18.42 -2.57 -4.43
N HIS A 62 -19.44 -3.10 -5.10
CA HIS A 62 -20.84 -2.80 -4.82
C HIS A 62 -21.68 -4.07 -4.96
N MET A 63 -22.85 -4.11 -4.32
CA MET A 63 -23.77 -5.25 -4.51
C MET A 63 -24.31 -5.25 -5.95
N THR A 64 -24.42 -6.43 -6.55
CA THR A 64 -24.97 -6.58 -7.92
C THR A 64 -26.40 -6.06 -8.01
N GLN A 65 -27.20 -6.30 -6.98
CA GLN A 65 -28.61 -5.89 -6.90
C GLN A 65 -28.80 -4.38 -6.64
N TYR A 66 -27.76 -3.69 -6.17
CA TYR A 66 -27.79 -2.25 -5.87
C TYR A 66 -26.60 -1.56 -6.54
N PRO A 67 -26.65 -1.34 -7.87
CA PRO A 67 -25.58 -0.65 -8.55
C PRO A 67 -25.47 0.81 -8.05
N PRO A 68 -24.27 1.41 -8.08
CA PRO A 68 -24.08 2.80 -7.67
C PRO A 68 -24.99 3.72 -8.48
N GLY A 69 -25.63 4.67 -7.80
CA GLY A 69 -26.40 5.74 -8.44
C GLY A 69 -25.52 6.71 -9.23
N PRO A 70 -26.09 7.78 -9.83
CA PRO A 70 -25.34 8.73 -10.66
C PRO A 70 -24.09 9.30 -9.98
N ALA A 71 -24.19 9.71 -8.71
CA ALA A 71 -23.06 10.23 -7.93
C ALA A 71 -21.99 9.15 -7.67
N GLY A 72 -22.40 7.92 -7.35
CA GLY A 72 -21.46 6.82 -7.11
C GLY A 72 -20.72 6.39 -8.38
N ARG A 73 -21.41 6.31 -9.52
CA ARG A 73 -20.78 6.03 -10.82
C ARG A 73 -19.81 7.15 -11.22
N TRP A 74 -20.21 8.40 -11.02
CA TRP A 74 -19.33 9.55 -11.26
C TRP A 74 -18.06 9.45 -10.41
N PHE A 75 -18.19 9.15 -9.11
CA PHE A 75 -17.04 9.04 -8.21
C PHE A 75 -16.11 7.88 -8.61
N ILE A 76 -16.66 6.69 -8.90
CA ILE A 76 -15.88 5.54 -9.39
C ILE A 76 -15.14 5.90 -10.67
N ASN A 77 -15.80 6.57 -11.63
CA ASN A 77 -15.16 7.00 -12.86
C ASN A 77 -14.06 8.02 -12.60
N LYS A 78 -14.26 8.93 -11.64
CA LYS A 78 -13.23 9.91 -11.25
C LYS A 78 -11.99 9.22 -10.65
N LEU A 79 -12.18 8.19 -9.83
CA LEU A 79 -11.09 7.39 -9.25
C LEU A 79 -10.31 6.58 -10.30
N LYS A 80 -10.94 6.18 -11.42
CA LYS A 80 -10.25 5.46 -12.52
C LYS A 80 -9.32 6.35 -13.35
N THR A 81 -9.52 7.66 -13.30
CA THR A 81 -8.76 8.64 -14.10
C THR A 81 -7.61 9.30 -13.33
N GLN A 82 -7.40 8.88 -12.07
CA GLN A 82 -6.31 9.36 -11.20
C GLN A 82 -5.13 8.39 -11.24
#